data_AF-A0A1I0NXP9-F1
#
_entry.id   AF-A0A1I0NXP9-F1
#
_cell.length_a   1.000
_cell.length_b   1.000
_cell.length_c   1.000
_cell.angle_alpha   90.00
_cell.angle_beta   90.00
_cell.angle_gamma   90.00
#
_symmetry.space_group_name_H-M   'P 1'
#
loop_
_entity.id
_entity.type
_entity.pdbx_description
1 polymer ?
#
loop_
_entity_poly.entity_id
_entity_poly.type
_entity_poly.pdbx_seq_one_letter_code
_entity_poly.pdbx_strand_id
1 'polypeptide(L)' 'MKTISNKYMAEMTMKEMVNVNGGEKKEYLSLSWSGTDNELVYAAEALCNGVKILANGCIWIYNQFQD' A
#
# COMPACT_ATOMS: atom_id res chain seq x y z
N MET A 1 -20.34 27.35 -27.23
CA MET A 1 -19.88 26.26 -26.34
C MET A 1 -18.89 26.86 -25.36
N LYS A 2 -19.26 27.09 -24.09
CA LYS A 2 -18.32 27.61 -23.09
C LYS A 2 -17.51 26.44 -22.55
N THR A 3 -16.27 26.32 -22.99
CA THR A 3 -15.31 25.40 -22.38
C THR A 3 -15.08 25.86 -20.94
N ILE A 4 -15.55 25.08 -19.97
CA ILE A 4 -15.23 25.28 -18.56
C ILE A 4 -13.74 24.93 -18.43
N SER A 5 -12.85 25.88 -18.66
CA SER A 5 -11.45 25.71 -18.32
C SER A 5 -11.35 25.78 -16.79
N ASN A 6 -11.38 24.62 -16.15
CA ASN A 6 -11.13 24.54 -14.72
C ASN A 6 -9.65 24.85 -14.48
N LYS A 7 -9.31 26.13 -14.34
CA LYS A 7 -7.95 26.65 -14.07
C LYS A 7 -7.33 26.13 -12.76
N TYR A 8 -8.06 25.34 -11.99
CA TYR A 8 -7.67 24.85 -10.66
C TYR A 8 -7.41 23.34 -10.61
N MET A 9 -7.60 22.60 -11.71
CA MET A 9 -7.16 21.21 -11.80
C MET A 9 -5.69 21.17 -12.22
N ALA A 10 -4.80 21.51 -11.28
CA ALA A 10 -3.40 21.15 -11.42
C ALA A 10 -3.29 19.63 -11.22
N GLU A 11 -2.65 18.93 -12.16
CA GLU A 11 -2.24 17.55 -11.96
C GLU A 11 -1.26 17.54 -10.78
N MET A 12 -1.76 17.19 -9.58
CA MET A 12 -0.93 17.08 -8.39
C MET A 12 0.16 16.05 -8.66
N THR A 13 1.41 16.46 -8.47
CA THR A 13 2.52 15.51 -8.51
C THR A 13 2.36 14.53 -7.34
N MET A 14 2.85 13.29 -7.47
CA MET A 14 2.78 12.31 -6.38
C MET A 14 3.36 12.88 -5.07
N LYS A 15 4.40 13.72 -5.17
CA LYS A 15 5.03 14.39 -4.03
C LYS A 15 4.07 15.34 -3.28
N GLU A 16 3.17 16.01 -3.99
CA GLU A 16 2.16 16.90 -3.39
C GLU A 16 0.98 16.11 -2.79
N MET A 17 0.57 14.99 -3.41
CA MET A 17 -0.40 14.07 -2.78
C MET A 17 0.12 13.49 -1.46
N VAL A 18 1.41 13.18 -1.41
CA VAL A 18 2.10 12.63 -0.25
C VAL A 18 2.09 13.61 0.92
N ASN A 19 2.38 14.89 0.67
CA ASN A 19 2.36 15.94 1.71
C ASN A 19 0.97 16.21 2.30
N VAL A 20 -0.12 15.98 1.56
CA VAL A 20 -1.49 16.18 2.06
C VAL A 20 -1.89 15.10 3.08
N ASN A 21 -1.32 13.90 3.00
CA ASN A 21 -1.58 12.79 3.92
C ASN A 21 -0.58 12.71 5.09
N GLY A 22 0.21 13.75 5.33
CA GLY A 22 1.01 13.90 6.56
C GLY A 22 2.41 13.28 6.53
N GLY A 23 2.91 12.78 5.39
CA GLY A 23 4.30 12.30 5.29
C GLY A 23 4.60 11.02 6.09
N GLU A 24 3.60 10.42 6.74
CA GLU A 24 3.84 9.32 7.67
C GLU A 24 4.10 8.01 6.91
N LYS A 25 5.25 7.38 7.22
CA LYS A 25 5.60 6.05 6.71
C LYS A 25 4.55 5.05 7.20
N LYS A 26 4.00 4.28 6.26
CA LYS A 26 3.01 3.23 6.56
C LYS A 26 3.69 2.05 7.25
N GLU A 27 3.01 1.48 8.24
CA GLU A 27 3.46 0.27 8.94
C GLU A 27 3.36 -0.98 8.04
N TYR A 28 4.27 -1.93 8.26
CA TYR A 28 4.26 -3.21 7.56
C TYR A 28 3.29 -4.19 8.21
N LEU A 29 2.67 -5.05 7.39
CA LEU A 29 1.83 -6.16 7.82
C LEU A 29 2.68 -7.31 8.38
N SER A 30 2.28 -7.87 9.51
CA SER A 30 2.94 -9.01 10.12
C SER A 30 2.50 -10.35 9.51
N LEU A 31 3.47 -11.23 9.26
CA LEU A 31 3.20 -12.62 8.90
C LEU A 31 2.75 -13.39 10.14
N SER A 32 1.85 -14.35 9.94
CA SER A 32 1.24 -15.12 11.03
C SER A 32 1.07 -16.57 10.61
N TRP A 33 1.45 -17.47 11.51
CA TRP A 33 1.27 -18.92 11.36
C TRP A 33 0.63 -19.46 12.63
N SER A 34 -0.39 -20.29 12.48
CA SER A 34 -1.06 -20.93 13.63
C SER A 34 -0.27 -22.11 14.21
N GLY A 35 0.69 -22.65 13.45
CA GLY A 35 1.43 -23.86 13.84
C GLY A 35 0.57 -25.13 13.74
N THR A 36 -0.47 -25.10 12.90
CA THR A 36 -1.34 -26.26 12.66
C THR A 36 -0.62 -27.37 11.88
N ASP A 37 -0.93 -28.63 12.23
CA ASP A 37 -0.50 -29.81 11.46
C ASP A 37 -1.42 -30.09 10.26
N ASN A 38 -2.48 -29.29 10.05
CA ASN A 38 -3.38 -29.46 8.93
C ASN A 38 -2.81 -28.80 7.66
N GLU A 39 -2.50 -29.62 6.66
CA GLU A 39 -1.89 -29.20 5.39
C GLU A 39 -2.73 -28.15 4.62
N LEU A 40 -4.06 -28.28 4.63
CA LEU A 40 -4.94 -27.32 3.93
C LEU A 40 -4.93 -25.96 4.61
N VAL A 41 -4.94 -25.95 5.94
CA VAL A 41 -4.86 -24.70 6.72
C VAL A 41 -3.48 -24.07 6.52
N TYR A 42 -2.41 -24.85 6.54
CA TYR A 42 -1.07 -24.37 6.24
C TYR A 42 -0.97 -23.75 4.83
N ALA A 43 -1.55 -24.40 3.81
CA ALA A 43 -1.59 -23.87 2.45
C ALA A 43 -2.38 -22.55 2.37
N ALA A 44 -3.50 -22.44 3.07
CA ALA A 44 -4.27 -21.19 3.15
C ALA A 44 -3.49 -20.07 3.86
N GLU A 45 -2.80 -20.37 4.95
CA GLU A 45 -1.92 -19.43 5.66
C GLU A 45 -0.76 -18.97 4.78
N ALA A 46 -0.16 -19.89 4.00
CA ALA A 46 0.88 -19.57 3.03
C ALA A 46 0.40 -18.57 1.97
N LEU A 47 -0.79 -18.78 1.41
CA LEU A 47 -1.40 -17.84 0.47
C LEU A 47 -1.65 -16.47 1.10
N CYS A 48 -2.24 -16.44 2.30
CA CYS A 48 -2.47 -15.19 3.04
C CYS A 48 -1.17 -14.44 3.33
N ASN A 49 -0.13 -15.14 3.79
CA ASN A 49 1.17 -14.56 4.05
C ASN A 49 1.86 -14.09 2.75
N GLY A 50 1.68 -14.80 1.64
CA GLY A 50 2.15 -14.36 0.32
C GLY A 50 1.54 -13.02 -0.11
N VAL A 51 0.23 -12.84 0.08
CA VAL A 51 -0.46 -11.57 -0.19
C VAL A 51 0.06 -10.45 0.71
N LYS A 52 0.29 -10.72 2.00
CA LYS A 52 0.88 -9.74 2.94
C LYS A 52 2.29 -9.32 2.52
N ILE A 53 3.11 -10.23 1.99
CA ILE A 53 4.45 -9.91 1.47
C ILE A 53 4.34 -8.96 0.28
N LEU A 54 3.43 -9.22 -0.67
CA LEU A 54 3.21 -8.32 -1.80
C LEU A 54 2.76 -6.93 -1.34
N ALA A 55 1.82 -6.86 -0.40
CA ALA A 55 1.38 -5.61 0.19
C ALA A 55 2.52 -4.86 0.90
N ASN A 56 3.39 -5.56 1.64
CA ASN A 56 4.58 -4.99 2.26
C ASN A 56 5.57 -4.45 1.23
N GLY A 57 5.70 -5.08 0.06
CA GLY A 57 6.47 -4.56 -1.06
C GLY A 57 5.93 -3.23 -1.56
N CYS A 58 4.61 -3.11 -1.74
CA CYS A 58 3.97 -1.85 -2.12
C CYS A 58 4.14 -0.77 -1.03
N ILE A 59 4.02 -1.13 0.25
CA ILE A 59 4.25 -0.23 1.38
C ILE A 59 5.70 0.25 1.41
N TRP A 60 6.67 -0.64 1.16
CA TRP A 60 8.08 -0.27 1.08
C TRP A 60 8.31 0.77 -0.01
N ILE A 61 7.81 0.52 -1.24
CA ILE A 61 7.90 1.47 -2.35
C ILE A 61 7.28 2.81 -1.95
N TYR A 62 6.08 2.82 -1.38
CA TYR A 62 5.42 4.03 -0.91
C TYR A 62 6.28 4.80 0.10
N ASN A 63 6.85 4.10 1.08
CA ASN A 63 7.68 4.69 2.11
C ASN A 63 9.02 5.25 1.59
N GLN A 64 9.53 4.77 0.43
CA GLN A 64 10.71 5.36 -0.23
C GLN A 64 10.42 6.76 -0.81
N PHE A 65 9.15 7.10 -1.06
CA PHE A 65 8.75 8.39 -1.59
C PHE A 65 8.19 9.34 -0.52
N GLN A 66 8.29 8.95 0.77
CA GLN A 66 7.80 9.68 1.94
C GLN A 66 8.94 10.34 2.75
N ASP A 67 10.09 10.59 2.12
CA ASP A 67 11.23 11.29 2.74
C ASP A 67 11.07 12.82 2.72
#